data_AF-A0A6N9P096-F1
#
_entry.id   AF-A0A6N9P096-F1
#
_cell.length_a   1.000
_cell.length_b   1.000
_cell.length_c   1.000
_cell.angle_alpha   90.00
_cell.angle_beta   90.00
_cell.angle_gamma   90.00
#
_symmetry.space_group_name_H-M   'P 1'
#
loop_
_entity.id
_entity.type
_entity.pdbx_description
1 polymer ?
#
loop_
_entity_poly.entity_id
_entity_poly.type
_entity_poly.pdbx_seq_one_letter_code
_entity_poly.pdbx_strand_id
1 'polypeptide(L)'
;MLSITIRNRREAYDEIKPKRESRKVMILEVLENGDPNGMTAEEVAQQLLHDGKITHIDPNFTRPRLTELKEEGKVEVVGKRRSLITARNTAVWKVVKH
;
A
#
# COMPACT_ATOMS: atom_id res chain seq x y z
N MET A 1 -40.13 13.58 -4.63
CA MET A 1 -39.46 13.36 -5.94
C MET A 1 -38.25 14.29 -5.93
N LEU A 2 -36.98 13.89 -5.82
CA LEU A 2 -36.21 12.89 -6.56
C LEU A 2 -35.23 12.16 -5.61
N SER A 3 -35.28 10.83 -5.63
CA SER A 3 -34.43 9.91 -4.87
C SER A 3 -33.34 9.34 -5.77
N ILE A 4 -32.28 10.11 -6.05
CA ILE A 4 -31.17 9.69 -6.94
C ILE A 4 -29.81 10.02 -6.33
N THR A 5 -29.41 9.40 -5.21
CA THR A 5 -27.96 9.36 -4.84
C THR A 5 -27.56 8.25 -3.85
N ILE A 6 -28.27 7.11 -3.78
CA ILE A 6 -27.89 6.01 -2.86
C ILE A 6 -27.89 4.66 -3.59
N ARG A 7 -27.40 4.60 -4.84
CA ARG A 7 -27.25 3.32 -5.56
C ARG A 7 -25.83 3.00 -6.03
N ASN A 8 -25.02 4.00 -6.37
CA ASN A 8 -23.64 3.76 -6.86
C ASN A 8 -22.56 3.44 -5.79
N ARG A 9 -22.89 3.44 -4.49
CA ARG A 9 -21.85 3.23 -3.45
C ARG A 9 -21.62 1.75 -3.13
N ARG A 10 -22.63 0.88 -3.32
CA ARG A 10 -22.54 -0.53 -2.90
C ARG A 10 -21.91 -1.41 -3.97
N GLU A 11 -22.25 -1.19 -5.24
CA GLU A 11 -21.69 -1.95 -6.38
C GLU A 11 -20.18 -1.68 -6.55
N ALA A 12 -19.76 -0.41 -6.47
CA ALA A 12 -18.34 -0.08 -6.42
C ALA A 12 -17.64 -0.74 -5.23
N TYR A 13 -18.29 -0.89 -4.07
CA TYR A 13 -17.67 -1.50 -2.88
C TYR A 13 -17.35 -2.98 -3.07
N ASP A 14 -18.23 -3.72 -3.75
CA ASP A 14 -18.05 -5.15 -4.03
C ASP A 14 -17.03 -5.40 -5.15
N GLU A 15 -16.99 -4.57 -6.20
CA GLU A 15 -15.97 -4.67 -7.25
C GLU A 15 -14.55 -4.28 -6.78
N ILE A 16 -14.45 -3.45 -5.74
CA ILE A 16 -13.17 -2.98 -5.21
C ILE A 16 -12.53 -4.00 -4.25
N LYS A 17 -13.31 -4.86 -3.58
CA LYS A 17 -12.79 -5.88 -2.65
C LYS A 17 -11.69 -6.77 -3.25
N PRO A 18 -11.90 -7.44 -4.40
CA PRO A 18 -10.86 -8.28 -5.00
C PRO A 18 -9.63 -7.46 -5.39
N LYS A 19 -9.82 -6.22 -5.88
CA LYS A 19 -8.72 -5.31 -6.22
C LYS A 19 -7.92 -4.85 -4.98
N ARG A 20 -8.53 -4.78 -3.79
CA ARG A 20 -7.83 -4.42 -2.54
C ARG A 20 -6.94 -5.55 -2.04
N GLU A 21 -7.43 -6.79 -2.08
CA GLU A 21 -6.60 -7.96 -1.74
C GLU A 21 -5.42 -8.07 -2.69
N SER A 22 -5.63 -7.92 -4.00
CA SER A 22 -4.53 -7.93 -4.97
C SER A 22 -3.46 -6.87 -4.67
N ARG A 23 -3.85 -5.68 -4.19
CA ARG A 23 -2.91 -4.61 -3.86
C ARG A 23 -2.08 -4.88 -2.61
N LYS A 24 -2.69 -5.48 -1.58
CA LYS A 24 -1.98 -5.91 -0.37
C LYS A 24 -0.92 -6.95 -0.72
N VAL A 25 -1.29 -7.93 -1.57
CA VAL A 25 -0.36 -8.95 -2.07
C VAL A 25 0.80 -8.30 -2.85
N MET A 26 0.52 -7.40 -3.79
CA MET A 26 1.59 -6.70 -4.53
C MET A 26 2.54 -5.92 -3.61
N ILE A 27 2.02 -5.24 -2.58
CA ILE A 27 2.85 -4.53 -1.60
C ILE A 27 3.72 -5.51 -0.81
N LEU A 28 3.16 -6.65 -0.41
CA LEU A 28 3.90 -7.69 0.29
C LEU A 28 5.02 -8.25 -0.60
N GLU A 29 4.71 -8.60 -1.85
CA GLU A 29 5.69 -9.10 -2.82
C GLU A 29 6.84 -8.10 -3.03
N VAL A 30 6.54 -6.80 -3.12
CA VAL A 30 7.58 -5.75 -3.22
C VAL A 30 8.43 -5.69 -1.97
N LEU A 31 7.84 -5.80 -0.77
CA LEU A 31 8.59 -5.80 0.48
C LEU A 31 9.41 -7.08 0.70
N GLU A 32 8.97 -8.22 0.16
CA GLU A 32 9.70 -9.49 0.21
C GLU A 32 10.86 -9.56 -0.78
N ASN A 33 10.66 -9.05 -1.99
CA ASN A 33 11.68 -9.04 -3.06
C ASN A 33 12.59 -7.80 -3.02
N GLY A 34 12.18 -6.76 -2.30
CA GLY A 34 12.89 -5.49 -2.18
C GLY A 34 14.00 -5.53 -1.13
N ASP A 35 14.20 -4.39 -0.45
CA ASP A 35 15.27 -4.24 0.53
C ASP A 35 15.02 -5.11 1.78
N PRO A 36 15.96 -6.01 2.17
CA PRO A 36 15.83 -6.83 3.38
C PRO A 36 15.83 -6.01 4.69
N ASN A 37 16.28 -4.76 4.66
CA ASN A 37 16.19 -3.80 5.76
C ASN A 37 14.84 -3.08 5.82
N GLY A 38 13.93 -3.38 4.89
CA GLY A 38 12.62 -2.75 4.77
C GLY A 38 12.64 -1.52 3.87
N MET A 39 11.45 -1.17 3.38
CA MET A 39 11.25 -0.07 2.43
C MET A 39 10.20 0.91 2.97
N THR A 40 10.33 2.18 2.59
CA THR A 40 9.31 3.19 2.85
C THR A 40 8.11 3.02 1.91
N ALA A 41 6.96 3.57 2.31
CA ALA A 41 5.76 3.54 1.47
C ALA A 41 5.96 4.21 0.09
N GLU A 42 6.90 5.16 -0.01
CA GLU A 42 7.30 5.82 -1.25
C GLU A 42 8.13 4.87 -2.14
N GLU A 43 9.16 4.23 -1.57
CA GLU A 43 9.99 3.25 -2.28
C GLU A 43 9.15 2.06 -2.76
N VAL A 44 8.22 1.57 -1.95
CA VAL A 44 7.28 0.52 -2.36
C VAL A 44 6.42 0.98 -3.54
N ALA A 45 5.89 2.20 -3.51
CA ALA A 45 5.10 2.74 -4.61
C ALA A 45 5.93 2.94 -5.89
N GLN A 46 7.19 3.35 -5.77
CA GLN A 46 8.13 3.44 -6.89
C GLN A 46 8.40 2.07 -7.51
N GLN A 47 8.62 1.04 -6.68
CA GLN A 47 8.81 -0.32 -7.18
C GLN A 47 7.56 -0.84 -7.89
N LEU A 48 6.37 -0.60 -7.34
CA LEU A 48 5.11 -0.95 -8.00
C LEU A 48 4.93 -0.25 -9.36
N LEU A 49 5.39 0.99 -9.48
CA LEU A 49 5.38 1.72 -10.75
C LEU A 49 6.38 1.10 -11.73
N HIS A 50 7.59 0.80 -11.25
CA HIS A 50 8.65 0.18 -12.04
C HIS A 50 8.24 -1.21 -12.57
N ASP A 51 7.54 -1.99 -11.74
CA ASP A 51 7.00 -3.30 -12.10
C ASP A 51 5.73 -3.22 -12.99
N GLY A 52 5.28 -2.01 -13.35
CA GLY A 52 4.09 -1.77 -14.16
C GLY A 52 2.77 -2.14 -13.47
N LYS A 53 2.77 -2.33 -12.15
CA LYS A 53 1.58 -2.69 -11.35
C LYS A 53 0.67 -1.49 -11.10
N ILE A 54 1.25 -0.29 -11.07
CA ILE A 54 0.53 0.99 -11.00
C ILE A 54 1.02 1.93 -12.09
N THR A 55 0.19 2.88 -12.50
CA THR A 55 0.55 3.86 -13.55
C THR A 55 1.07 5.18 -13.00
N HIS A 56 0.87 5.44 -11.70
CA HIS A 56 1.30 6.65 -11.02
C HIS A 56 1.55 6.36 -9.54
N ILE A 57 2.51 7.07 -8.94
CA ILE A 57 2.83 6.98 -7.51
C ILE A 57 1.77 7.78 -6.74
N ASP A 58 0.94 7.09 -5.95
CA ASP A 58 -0.01 7.71 -5.04
C ASP A 58 0.21 7.20 -3.60
N PRO A 59 0.53 8.09 -2.63
CA PRO A 59 0.73 7.70 -1.23
C PRO A 59 -0.52 7.12 -0.56
N ASN A 60 -1.72 7.45 -1.06
CA ASN A 60 -2.97 6.90 -0.52
C ASN A 60 -3.20 5.45 -0.98
N PHE A 61 -2.38 4.94 -1.89
CA PHE A 61 -2.41 3.57 -2.35
C PHE A 61 -1.73 2.61 -1.36
N THR A 62 -0.52 2.96 -0.91
CA THR A 62 0.33 2.09 -0.08
C THR A 62 0.09 2.28 1.41
N ARG A 63 -0.02 3.54 1.89
CA ARG A 63 -0.10 3.86 3.32
C ARG A 63 -1.25 3.16 4.07
N PRO A 64 -2.52 3.23 3.63
CA PRO A 64 -3.59 2.53 4.35
C PRO A 64 -3.41 1.01 4.33
N ARG A 65 -2.81 0.45 3.28
CA ARG A 65 -2.70 -1.01 3.09
C ARG A 65 -1.57 -1.57 3.92
N LEU A 66 -0.48 -0.81 4.07
CA LEU A 66 0.59 -1.10 5.01
C LEU A 66 0.09 -1.11 6.46
N THR A 67 -0.79 -0.17 6.83
CA THR A 67 -1.45 -0.22 8.14
C THR A 67 -2.30 -1.47 8.29
N GLU A 68 -3.16 -1.79 7.32
CA GLU A 68 -3.98 -3.01 7.36
C GLU A 68 -3.11 -4.29 7.44
N LEU A 69 -2.04 -4.38 6.65
CA LEU A 69 -1.11 -5.52 6.66
C LEU A 69 -0.38 -5.64 8.01
N LYS A 70 -0.12 -4.52 8.69
CA LYS A 70 0.46 -4.51 10.02
C LYS A 70 -0.53 -5.01 11.06
N GLU A 71 -1.80 -4.61 10.96
CA GLU A 71 -2.88 -5.14 11.81
C GLU A 71 -3.08 -6.65 11.59
N GLU A 72 -2.87 -7.13 10.37
CA GLU A 72 -2.86 -8.56 10.01
C GLU A 72 -1.58 -9.30 10.46
N GLY A 73 -0.57 -8.60 11.00
CA GLY A 73 0.70 -9.20 11.45
C GLY A 73 1.64 -9.61 10.31
N LYS A 74 1.38 -9.19 9.07
CA LYS A 74 2.20 -9.53 7.90
C LYS A 74 3.40 -8.61 7.70
N VAL A 75 3.28 -7.35 8.15
CA VAL A 75 4.37 -6.36 8.06
C VAL A 75 4.55 -5.63 9.39
N GLU A 76 5.75 -5.14 9.65
CA GLU A 76 6.09 -4.35 10.81
C GLU A 76 6.83 -3.07 10.42
N VAL A 77 6.81 -2.09 11.31
CA VAL A 77 7.59 -0.85 11.15
C VAL A 77 8.91 -1.03 11.89
N VAL A 78 9.99 -1.20 11.13
CA VAL A 78 11.34 -1.42 11.67
C VAL A 78 12.09 -0.12 11.97
N GLY A 79 11.57 1.03 11.50
CA GLY A 79 12.19 2.31 11.75
C GLY A 79 11.53 3.46 10.99
N LYS A 80 12.25 4.58 10.92
CA LYS A 80 11.87 5.76 10.13
C LYS A 80 13.08 6.19 9.31
N ARG A 81 12.85 6.50 8.03
CA ARG A 81 13.86 7.00 7.10
C ARG A 81 13.40 8.34 6.58
N ARG A 82 14.30 9.31 6.48
CA ARG A 82 13.98 10.60 5.86
C ARG A 82 13.90 10.41 4.35
N SER A 83 12.74 10.70 3.77
CA SER A 83 12.59 10.74 2.32
C SER A 83 13.46 11.87 1.77
N LEU A 84 14.33 11.54 0.82
CA LEU A 84 15.18 12.54 0.14
C LEU A 84 14.35 13.46 -0.76
N ILE A 85 13.15 13.03 -1.16
CA ILE A 85 12.26 13.75 -2.08
C ILE A 85 11.36 14.70 -1.30
N THR A 86 10.69 14.21 -0.26
CA THR A 86 9.71 15.00 0.50
C THR A 86 10.29 15.64 1.76
N ALA A 87 11.54 15.34 2.09
CA ALA A 87 12.24 15.73 3.32
C ALA A 87 11.54 15.30 4.63
N ARG A 88 10.51 14.46 4.55
CA ARG A 88 9.70 13.98 5.68
C ARG A 88 10.24 12.65 6.19
N ASN A 89 10.06 12.41 7.49
CA ASN A 89 10.36 11.12 8.09
C ASN A 89 9.23 10.14 7.76
N THR A 90 9.54 9.14 6.94
CA THR A 90 8.62 8.11 6.49
C THR A 90 8.92 6.81 7.22
N ALA A 91 7.88 6.08 7.61
CA ALA A 91 8.04 4.77 8.24
C ALA A 91 8.67 3.79 7.25
N VAL A 92 9.62 3.00 7.73
CA VAL A 92 10.23 1.88 7.00
C VAL A 92 9.48 0.61 7.40
N TRP A 93 8.95 -0.09 6.41
CA TRP A 93 8.12 -1.27 6.56
C TRP A 93 8.90 -2.50 6.12
N LYS A 94 8.72 -3.60 6.85
CA LYS A 94 9.34 -4.90 6.55
C LYS A 94 8.32 -6.01 6.71
N VAL A 95 8.44 -7.07 5.92
CA VAL A 95 7.62 -8.28 6.09
C VAL A 95 8.06 -9.03 7.35
N VAL A 96 7.09 -9.42 8.17
CA VAL A 96 7.30 -10.30 9.32
C VAL A 96 7.36 -11.72 8.77
N LYS A 97 8.56 -12.31 8.70
CA LYS A 97 8.72 -13.72 8.36
C LYS A 97 8.55 -14.55 9.63
N HIS A 98 7.49 -15.35 9.67
CA HIS A 98 7.27 -16.40 10.66
C HIS A 98 7.95 -17.70 10.25
#